data_AF-A0AAP6K3S6-F1
#
_entry.id   AF-A0AAP6K3S6-F1
#
_cell.length_a   1.000
_cell.length_b   1.000
_cell.length_c   1.000
_cell.angle_alpha   90.00
_cell.angle_beta   90.00
_cell.angle_gamma   90.00
#
_symmetry.space_group_name_H-M   'P 1'
#
loop_
_entity.id
_entity.type
_entity.pdbx_description
1 polymer ?
#
loop_
_entity_poly.entity_id
_entity_poly.type
_entity_poly.pdbx_seq_one_letter_code
_entity_poly.pdbx_strand_id
1 'polypeptide(L)'
;MPVPFCGTQSFQQTGNMYEGKEIFNSNCAACHKLDAKSTGPALRGIDSLVFVKWMLIKNHKIDSTKIENLGIDYHRTMFKNVLNEENLPFLIGYCSGICN
;
A
#
# COMPACT_ATOMS: atom_id res chain seq x y z
N MET A 1 -8.50 31.39 13.95
CA MET A 1 -8.07 30.78 12.67
C MET A 1 -6.74 30.10 12.89
N PRO A 2 -6.62 28.80 12.59
CA PRO A 2 -5.35 28.22 12.19
C PRO A 2 -5.46 27.64 10.78
N VAL A 3 -4.60 28.11 9.89
CA VAL A 3 -4.24 27.41 8.65
C VAL A 3 -2.90 26.72 8.89
N PRO A 4 -2.84 25.38 9.02
CA PRO A 4 -1.62 24.66 8.80
C PRO A 4 -1.54 24.35 7.31
N PHE A 5 -0.54 24.96 6.68
CA PHE A 5 -0.06 24.64 5.34
C PHE A 5 0.40 23.18 5.30
N CYS A 6 -0.38 22.30 4.68
CA CYS A 6 0.03 21.13 3.89
C CYS A 6 -1.25 20.40 3.49
N GLY A 7 -1.58 20.40 2.19
CA GLY A 7 -2.79 19.80 1.64
C GLY A 7 -2.80 18.27 1.65
N THR A 8 -2.76 17.65 2.83
CA THR A 8 -3.22 16.27 3.00
C THR A 8 -4.43 16.30 3.89
N GLN A 9 -5.58 15.95 3.31
CA GLN A 9 -6.80 15.72 4.08
C GLN A 9 -6.44 14.70 5.17
N SER A 10 -6.70 15.02 6.44
CA SER A 10 -6.64 14.04 7.52
C SER A 10 -7.73 13.00 7.24
N PHE A 11 -7.37 11.97 6.49
CA PHE A 11 -8.22 10.83 6.16
C PHE A 11 -8.65 10.15 7.46
N GLN A 12 -9.81 10.54 8.00
CA GLN A 12 -10.62 9.87 9.02
C GLN A 12 -9.98 8.62 9.69
N GLN A 13 -9.03 8.84 10.59
CA GLN A 13 -7.99 7.86 10.93
C GLN A 13 -8.44 6.61 11.70
N THR A 14 -9.65 6.57 12.28
CA THR A 14 -10.07 5.44 13.13
C THR A 14 -10.81 4.32 12.37
N GLY A 15 -11.62 4.67 11.35
CA GLY A 15 -12.24 3.66 10.46
C GLY A 15 -11.21 3.03 9.51
N ASN A 16 -10.30 3.87 9.03
CA ASN A 16 -9.31 3.53 8.00
C ASN A 16 -8.27 2.48 8.45
N MET A 17 -7.97 2.41 9.74
CA MET A 17 -6.98 1.45 10.27
C MET A 17 -7.53 0.03 10.34
N TYR A 18 -8.81 -0.15 10.65
CA TYR A 18 -9.43 -1.47 10.71
C TYR A 18 -9.56 -2.07 9.31
N GLU A 19 -10.07 -1.29 8.35
CA GLU A 19 -10.20 -1.69 6.96
C GLU A 19 -8.83 -2.01 6.34
N GLY A 20 -7.83 -1.17 6.59
CA GLY A 20 -6.46 -1.41 6.14
C GLY A 20 -5.85 -2.69 6.73
N LYS A 21 -6.13 -2.97 8.00
CA LYS A 21 -5.71 -4.20 8.68
C LYS A 21 -6.40 -5.43 8.07
N GLU A 22 -7.68 -5.33 7.77
CA GLU A 22 -8.45 -6.42 7.15
C GLU A 22 -7.92 -6.73 5.74
N ILE A 23 -7.72 -5.69 4.91
CA ILE A 23 -7.12 -5.82 3.58
C ILE A 23 -5.75 -6.51 3.70
N PHE A 24 -4.89 -6.05 4.62
CA PHE A 24 -3.56 -6.62 4.83
C PHE A 24 -3.62 -8.09 5.26
N ASN A 25 -4.46 -8.41 6.26
CA ASN A 25 -4.53 -9.77 6.79
C ASN A 25 -5.07 -10.77 5.77
N SER A 26 -6.07 -10.38 4.99
CA SER A 26 -6.73 -11.26 4.03
C SER A 26 -5.88 -11.48 2.77
N ASN A 27 -5.02 -10.53 2.38
CA ASN A 27 -4.37 -10.55 1.07
C ASN A 27 -2.83 -10.52 1.12
N CYS A 28 -2.24 -9.94 2.18
CA CYS A 28 -0.81 -9.61 2.21
C CYS A 28 -0.03 -10.40 3.28
N ALA A 29 -0.67 -10.70 4.42
CA ALA A 29 -0.02 -11.24 5.61
C ALA A 29 0.65 -12.61 5.42
N ALA A 30 0.23 -13.38 4.41
CA ALA A 30 0.87 -14.64 4.06
C ALA A 30 2.31 -14.45 3.57
N CYS A 31 2.60 -13.34 2.87
CA CYS A 31 3.90 -13.06 2.28
C CYS A 31 4.65 -11.93 2.97
N HIS A 32 3.93 -10.95 3.52
CA HIS A 32 4.49 -9.75 4.13
C HIS A 32 4.20 -9.68 5.61
N LYS A 33 5.15 -9.14 6.38
CA LYS A 33 4.93 -8.71 7.76
C LYS A 33 5.15 -7.21 7.84
N LEU A 34 4.67 -6.60 8.92
CA LEU A 34 4.88 -5.17 9.13
C LEU A 34 6.35 -4.89 9.47
N ASP A 35 6.89 -5.56 10.47
CA ASP A 35 8.18 -5.18 11.08
C ASP A 35 9.31 -6.19 10.83
N ALA A 36 9.06 -7.19 9.99
CA ALA A 36 10.02 -8.24 9.70
C ALA A 36 9.97 -8.68 8.25
N LYS A 37 11.08 -9.19 7.74
CA LYS A 37 11.10 -9.87 6.43
C LYS A 37 10.43 -11.24 6.55
N SER A 38 9.79 -11.65 5.47
CA SER A 38 9.24 -13.00 5.28
C SER A 38 9.53 -13.40 3.82
N THR A 39 8.56 -13.94 3.09
CA THR A 39 8.65 -14.12 1.63
C THR A 39 8.87 -12.79 0.91
N GLY A 40 8.18 -11.73 1.37
CA GLY A 40 8.35 -10.35 0.92
C GLY A 40 9.01 -9.44 1.96
N PRO A 41 9.34 -8.19 1.58
CA PRO A 41 9.88 -7.18 2.50
C PRO A 41 8.88 -6.80 3.60
N ALA A 42 9.43 -6.28 4.70
CA ALA A 42 8.67 -5.62 5.75
C ALA A 42 7.97 -4.36 5.18
N LEU A 43 6.71 -4.13 5.55
CA LEU A 43 5.90 -3.04 4.99
C LEU A 43 5.68 -1.84 5.95
N ARG A 44 6.15 -1.91 7.21
CA ARG A 44 6.07 -0.78 8.15
C ARG A 44 6.83 0.43 7.60
N GLY A 45 6.16 1.57 7.54
CA GLY A 45 6.79 2.86 7.23
C GLY A 45 7.24 3.02 5.77
N ILE A 46 6.78 2.16 4.85
CA ILE A 46 6.97 2.39 3.42
C ILE A 46 6.16 3.63 3.00
N ASP A 47 6.81 4.46 2.18
CA ASP A 47 6.24 5.70 1.67
C ASP A 47 4.96 5.48 0.83
N SER A 48 3.98 6.37 0.98
CA SER A 48 2.69 6.25 0.29
C SER A 48 2.83 6.32 -1.24
N LEU A 49 3.77 7.11 -1.76
CA LEU A 49 4.04 7.19 -3.21
C LEU A 49 4.61 5.88 -3.74
N VAL A 50 5.37 5.15 -2.92
CA VAL A 50 5.88 3.83 -3.29
C VAL A 50 4.72 2.83 -3.44
N PHE A 51 3.78 2.82 -2.50
CA PHE A 51 2.57 2.00 -2.61
C PHE A 51 1.72 2.34 -3.84
N VAL A 52 1.49 3.63 -4.10
CA VAL A 52 0.76 4.10 -5.29
C VAL A 52 1.47 3.66 -6.57
N LYS A 53 2.79 3.79 -6.63
CA LYS A 53 3.59 3.37 -7.78
C LYS A 53 3.53 1.86 -8.01
N TRP A 54 3.52 1.07 -6.95
CA TRP A 54 3.44 -0.38 -7.07
C TRP A 54 2.06 -0.84 -7.55
N MET A 55 0.98 -0.29 -6.98
CA MET A 55 -0.36 -0.86 -7.19
C MET A 55 -1.17 -0.16 -8.28
N LEU A 56 -1.06 1.16 -8.44
CA LEU A 56 -1.92 1.94 -9.34
C LEU A 56 -1.23 2.33 -10.64
N ILE A 57 0.09 2.57 -10.61
CA ILE A 57 0.81 2.98 -11.82
C ILE A 57 1.02 1.76 -12.72
N LYS A 58 0.27 1.75 -13.83
CA LYS A 58 0.43 0.79 -14.92
C LYS A 58 1.52 1.28 -15.87
N ASN A 59 2.71 0.71 -15.78
CA ASN A 59 3.65 0.81 -16.89
C ASN A 59 3.15 -0.10 -18.01
N HIS A 60 2.72 0.47 -19.14
CA HIS A 60 2.23 -0.25 -20.31
C HIS A 60 3.29 -1.13 -21.00
N LYS A 61 4.53 -1.14 -20.53
CA LYS A 61 5.63 -1.93 -21.07
C LYS A 61 6.21 -2.79 -19.96
N ILE A 62 5.84 -4.08 -19.94
CA ILE A 62 6.50 -5.09 -19.11
C ILE A 62 7.92 -5.21 -19.63
N ASP A 63 8.86 -4.59 -18.93
CA ASP A 63 10.28 -4.71 -19.23
C ASP A 63 10.80 -6.00 -18.62
N SER A 64 10.75 -7.08 -19.42
CA SER A 64 11.24 -8.41 -19.05
C SER A 64 12.71 -8.44 -18.59
N THR A 65 13.47 -7.36 -18.83
CA THR A 65 14.86 -7.22 -18.37
C THR A 65 14.99 -6.71 -16.92
N LYS A 66 13.89 -6.24 -16.30
CA LYS A 66 13.87 -5.74 -14.92
C LYS A 66 13.05 -6.66 -14.01
N ILE A 67 13.73 -7.57 -13.34
CA ILE A 67 13.13 -8.59 -12.47
C ILE A 67 12.35 -7.97 -11.30
N GLU A 68 12.73 -6.80 -10.79
CA GLU A 68 11.92 -6.11 -9.76
C GLU A 68 10.50 -5.74 -10.25
N ASN A 69 10.30 -5.53 -11.55
CA ASN A 69 9.00 -5.18 -12.10
C ASN A 69 8.09 -6.42 -12.24
N LEU A 70 8.68 -7.60 -12.49
CA LEU A 70 7.97 -8.87 -12.57
C LEU A 70 7.26 -9.23 -11.25
N GLY A 71 7.92 -8.98 -10.11
CA GLY A 71 7.33 -9.20 -8.79
C GLY A 71 6.12 -8.30 -8.52
N ILE A 72 6.14 -7.06 -9.01
CA ILE A 72 5.04 -6.10 -8.83
C ILE A 72 3.87 -6.38 -9.81
N ASP A 73 4.15 -6.91 -11.01
CA ASP A 73 3.11 -7.29 -11.96
C ASP A 73 2.18 -8.39 -11.44
N TYR A 74 2.71 -9.34 -10.67
CA TYR A 74 1.89 -10.33 -9.96
C TYR A 74 0.89 -9.66 -9.01
N HIS A 75 1.32 -8.67 -8.24
CA HIS A 75 0.44 -7.97 -7.30
C HIS A 75 -0.68 -7.22 -8.04
N ARG A 76 -0.32 -6.50 -9.12
CA ARG A 76 -1.28 -5.74 -9.92
C ARG A 76 -2.33 -6.60 -10.61
N THR A 77 -1.99 -7.85 -10.95
CA THR A 77 -2.93 -8.77 -11.58
C THR A 77 -3.82 -9.46 -10.55
N MET A 78 -3.22 -10.00 -9.48
CA MET A 78 -3.92 -10.77 -8.47
C MET A 78 -4.81 -9.92 -7.57
N PHE A 79 -4.37 -8.71 -7.23
CA PHE A 79 -5.08 -7.84 -6.28
C PHE A 79 -5.79 -6.67 -6.95
N LYS A 80 -5.92 -6.66 -8.28
CA LYS A 80 -6.54 -5.56 -9.05
C LYS A 80 -7.91 -5.11 -8.51
N ASN A 81 -8.71 -6.08 -8.09
CA ASN A 81 -10.07 -5.83 -7.62
C ASN A 81 -10.11 -5.39 -6.14
N VAL A 82 -9.03 -5.63 -5.40
CA VAL A 82 -8.91 -5.30 -3.98
C VAL A 82 -8.17 -3.97 -3.80
N LEU A 83 -7.06 -3.76 -4.51
CA LEU A 83 -6.21 -2.57 -4.42
C LEU A 83 -6.50 -1.62 -5.59
N ASN A 84 -7.50 -0.78 -5.37
CA ASN A 84 -7.93 0.31 -6.24
C ASN A 84 -7.73 1.66 -5.54
N GLU A 85 -8.13 2.76 -6.17
CA GLU A 85 -7.99 4.12 -5.63
C GLU A 85 -8.74 4.33 -4.30
N GLU A 86 -9.80 3.56 -4.07
CA GLU A 86 -10.62 3.61 -2.85
C GLU A 86 -9.96 2.87 -1.68
N ASN A 87 -9.44 1.67 -1.92
CA ASN A 87 -8.95 0.78 -0.87
C ASN A 87 -7.47 0.96 -0.55
N LEU A 88 -6.68 1.45 -1.50
CA LEU A 88 -5.24 1.63 -1.30
C LEU A 88 -4.89 2.59 -0.14
N PRO A 89 -5.59 3.73 0.05
CA PRO A 89 -5.34 4.61 1.19
C PRO A 89 -5.47 3.91 2.55
N PHE A 90 -6.40 2.97 2.71
CA PHE A 90 -6.56 2.21 3.95
C PHE A 90 -5.35 1.30 4.21
N LEU A 91 -4.89 0.58 3.19
CA LEU A 91 -3.69 -0.26 3.30
C LEU A 91 -2.44 0.58 3.63
N ILE A 92 -2.28 1.74 2.97
CA ILE A 92 -1.19 2.68 3.25
C ILE A 92 -1.27 3.16 4.70
N GLY A 93 -2.46 3.54 5.18
CA GLY A 93 -2.69 3.96 6.55
C GLY A 93 -2.22 2.89 7.54
N TYR A 94 -2.65 1.64 7.34
CA TYR A 94 -2.24 0.52 8.20
C TYR A 94 -0.73 0.23 8.18
N CYS A 95 -0.10 0.30 7.00
CA CYS A 95 1.34 0.03 6.84
C CYS A 95 2.23 1.18 7.34
N SER A 96 1.81 2.43 7.18
CA SER A 96 2.59 3.60 7.57
C SER A 96 2.82 3.70 9.09
N GLY A 97 1.92 3.14 9.91
CA GLY A 97 2.04 3.15 11.37
C GLY A 97 1.84 4.54 11.99
N ILE A 98 1.34 5.52 11.23
CA ILE A 98 1.04 6.86 11.74
C ILE A 98 -0.31 6.83 12.45
N CYS A 99 -0.27 6.64 13.77
CA CYS A 99 -1.29 7.16 14.68
C CYS A 99 -0.97 8.64 14.90
N ASN A 100 -1.85 9.53 14.42
CA ASN A 100 -1.89 10.92 14.90
C ASN A 100 -2.79 10.98 16.13
#